data_AF-A0A5C7JM60-F1
#
_entry.id   AF-A0A5C7JM60-F1
#
_cell.length_a   1.000
_cell.length_b   1.000
_cell.length_c   1.000
_cell.angle_alpha   90.00
_cell.angle_beta   90.00
_cell.angle_gamma   90.00
#
_symmetry.space_group_name_H-M   'P 1'
#
loop_
_entity.id
_entity.type
_entity.pdbx_description
1 polymer ?
#
loop_
_entity_poly.entity_id
_entity_poly.type
_entity_poly.pdbx_seq_one_letter_code
_entity_poly.pdbx_strand_id
1 'polypeptide(L)'
;MTWRYRIFYGNQANTSLMETEVEGLASNLLAANSPRTYSFPAAPGTYKWICYPSSMTLLTNFVDTGTNFSVPFEAPVVISVTNPYGVTTNYNCHRSTNFLGGAINIAAS
;
A
#
# COMPACT_ATOMS: atom_id res chain seq x y z
N MET A 1 -11.07 -24.15 2.21
CA MET A 1 -10.16 -23.08 2.67
C MET A 1 -9.56 -22.43 1.44
N THR A 2 -9.70 -21.12 1.25
CA THR A 2 -9.09 -20.42 0.10
C THR A 2 -7.91 -19.61 0.63
N TRP A 3 -6.70 -19.93 0.16
CA TRP A 3 -5.51 -19.15 0.49
C TRP A 3 -5.70 -17.70 0.04
N ARG A 4 -5.33 -16.75 0.91
CA ARG A 4 -5.33 -15.32 0.63
C ARG A 4 -4.03 -14.71 1.09
N TYR A 5 -3.51 -13.81 0.27
CA TYR A 5 -2.36 -13.00 0.64
C TYR A 5 -2.80 -11.78 1.45
N ARG A 6 -1.88 -11.27 2.26
CA ARG A 6 -2.07 -10.00 2.95
C ARG A 6 -1.77 -8.84 2.01
N ILE A 7 -2.49 -7.74 2.20
CA ILE A 7 -2.13 -6.42 1.69
C ILE A 7 -1.62 -5.64 2.89
N PHE A 8 -0.52 -4.90 2.71
CA PHE A 8 0.08 -4.03 3.71
C PHE A 8 -0.03 -2.59 3.27
N TYR A 9 -0.41 -1.68 4.17
CA TYR A 9 -0.50 -0.26 3.86
C TYR A 9 -0.30 0.59 5.10
N GLY A 10 0.27 1.78 4.92
CA GLY A 10 0.55 2.66 6.05
C GLY A 10 1.40 3.87 5.68
N ASN A 11 1.91 4.53 6.72
CA ASN A 11 2.72 5.73 6.62
C ASN A 11 4.19 5.37 6.80
N GLN A 12 5.07 5.80 5.90
CA GLN A 12 6.53 5.65 6.05
C GLN A 12 7.27 6.86 5.47
N ALA A 13 8.38 7.25 6.10
CA ALA A 13 9.19 8.39 5.65
C ALA A 13 10.14 8.02 4.49
N ASN A 14 10.49 6.74 4.36
CA ASN A 14 11.43 6.28 3.36
C ASN A 14 10.83 6.34 1.95
N THR A 15 11.70 6.62 0.98
CA THR A 15 11.34 6.66 -0.45
C THR A 15 11.37 5.29 -1.11
N SER A 16 11.98 4.30 -0.46
CA SER A 16 11.97 2.88 -0.81
C SER A 16 11.75 2.07 0.46
N LEU A 17 11.05 0.95 0.36
CA LEU A 17 10.87 0.02 1.47
C LEU A 17 11.75 -1.21 1.30
N MET A 18 12.24 -1.73 2.41
CA MET A 18 12.74 -3.10 2.55
C MET A 18 11.58 -4.04 2.87
N GLU A 19 11.78 -5.34 2.68
CA GLU A 19 10.80 -6.38 3.04
C GLU A 19 10.23 -6.21 4.45
N THR A 20 11.10 -6.04 5.44
CA THR A 20 10.72 -5.89 6.85
C THR A 20 9.88 -4.64 7.10
N GLU A 21 10.08 -3.58 6.32
CA GLU A 21 9.31 -2.34 6.42
C GLU A 21 7.92 -2.47 5.78
N VAL A 22 7.78 -3.30 4.73
CA VAL A 22 6.48 -3.65 4.15
C VAL A 22 5.64 -4.40 5.18
N GLU A 23 6.21 -5.39 5.84
CA GLU A 23 5.51 -6.15 6.88
C GLU A 23 5.22 -5.32 8.14
N GLY A 24 6.06 -4.33 8.41
CA GLY A 24 5.91 -3.38 9.51
C GLY A 24 4.92 -2.24 9.25
N LEU A 25 4.28 -2.16 8.08
CA LEU A 25 3.24 -1.16 7.82
C LEU A 25 2.06 -1.34 8.79
N ALA A 26 1.61 -0.22 9.35
CA ALA A 26 0.68 -0.20 10.49
C ALA A 26 -0.66 -0.90 10.22
N SER A 27 -1.11 -0.96 8.96
CA SER A 27 -2.34 -1.64 8.58
C SER A 27 -2.09 -2.79 7.63
N ASN A 28 -2.80 -3.89 7.83
CA ASN A 28 -2.83 -5.01 6.90
C ASN A 28 -4.20 -5.70 6.89
N LEU A 29 -4.50 -6.40 5.80
CA LEU A 29 -5.74 -7.15 5.65
C LEU A 29 -5.58 -8.31 4.67
N LEU A 30 -6.41 -9.35 4.82
CA LEU A 30 -6.50 -10.45 3.86
C LEU A 30 -7.52 -10.11 2.77
N ALA A 31 -7.08 -10.00 1.52
CA ALA A 31 -7.95 -9.69 0.39
C ALA A 31 -7.67 -10.58 -0.82
N ALA A 32 -8.66 -10.66 -1.71
CA ALA A 32 -8.55 -11.36 -2.99
C ALA A 32 -8.12 -10.42 -4.13
N ASN A 33 -8.29 -9.11 -3.95
CA ASN A 33 -7.97 -8.07 -4.91
C ASN A 33 -7.43 -6.82 -4.20
N SER A 34 -6.73 -5.99 -4.96
CA SER A 34 -6.13 -4.73 -4.51
C SER A 34 -7.05 -3.51 -4.62
N PRO A 35 -8.03 -3.40 -5.56
CA PRO A 35 -8.87 -2.21 -5.64
C PRO A 35 -9.78 -2.07 -4.42
N ARG A 36 -9.64 -0.97 -3.67
CA ARG A 36 -10.43 -0.64 -2.48
C ARG A 36 -10.09 0.75 -1.94
N THR A 37 -10.81 1.16 -0.91
CA THR A 37 -10.45 2.33 -0.10
C THR A 37 -9.47 1.94 1.01
N TYR A 38 -8.35 2.66 1.07
CA TYR A 38 -7.31 2.54 2.11
C TYR A 38 -7.37 3.78 3.02
N SER A 39 -7.56 3.54 4.33
CA SER A 39 -7.63 4.62 5.32
C SER A 39 -6.27 4.84 5.98
N PHE A 40 -5.74 6.06 5.89
CA PHE A 40 -4.47 6.44 6.48
C PHE A 40 -4.70 7.44 7.61
N PRO A 41 -4.16 7.21 8.82
CA PRO A 41 -4.17 8.21 9.88
C PRO A 41 -3.20 9.35 9.54
N ALA A 42 -3.39 10.49 10.21
CA ALA A 42 -2.49 11.63 10.11
C ALA A 42 -1.07 11.24 10.59
N ALA A 43 -0.07 11.56 9.78
CA ALA A 43 1.34 11.27 10.03
C ALA A 43 2.22 12.27 9.25
N PRO A 44 2.58 13.42 9.86
CA PRO A 44 3.38 14.44 9.18
C PRO A 44 4.77 13.90 8.76
N GLY A 45 5.29 14.38 7.63
CA GLY A 45 6.61 13.98 7.13
C GLY A 45 6.69 12.55 6.58
N THR A 46 5.56 11.94 6.23
CA THR A 46 5.51 10.57 5.69
C THR A 46 4.77 10.49 4.35
N TYR A 47 5.12 9.47 3.58
CA TYR A 47 4.40 9.05 2.39
C TYR A 47 3.31 8.04 2.76
N LYS A 48 2.28 7.96 1.91
CA LYS A 48 1.31 6.86 1.96
C LYS A 48 1.83 5.71 1.11
N TRP A 49 1.87 4.52 1.70
CA TRP A 49 2.33 3.30 1.05
C TRP A 49 1.21 2.28 0.96
N ILE A 50 1.07 1.64 -0.21
CA ILE A 50 0.15 0.53 -0.46
C ILE A 50 0.94 -0.58 -1.15
N CYS A 51 1.08 -1.73 -0.49
CA CYS A 51 1.82 -2.89 -0.93
C CYS A 51 0.90 -4.11 -1.02
N TYR A 52 0.78 -4.70 -2.20
CA TYR A 52 -0.06 -5.88 -2.42
C TYR A 52 0.62 -6.87 -3.38
N PRO A 53 0.27 -8.16 -3.33
CA PRO A 53 0.87 -9.16 -4.20
C PRO A 53 0.75 -8.80 -5.68
N SER A 54 1.82 -8.99 -6.44
CA SER A 54 1.88 -8.65 -7.86
C SER A 54 0.91 -9.45 -8.73
N SER A 55 0.34 -10.53 -8.20
CA SER A 55 -0.71 -11.32 -8.85
C SER A 55 -2.11 -10.66 -8.77
N MET A 56 -2.30 -9.62 -7.95
CA MET A 56 -3.56 -8.87 -7.89
C MET A 56 -3.59 -7.76 -8.95
N THR A 57 -4.76 -7.17 -9.18
CA THR A 57 -4.95 -6.05 -10.11
C THR A 57 -3.92 -4.94 -9.87
N LEU A 58 -3.32 -4.43 -10.94
CA LEU A 58 -2.43 -3.29 -10.84
C LEU A 58 -3.26 -2.03 -10.56
N LEU A 59 -3.01 -1.38 -9.42
CA LEU A 59 -3.60 -0.09 -9.10
C LEU A 59 -2.98 0.98 -10.00
N THR A 60 -3.81 1.78 -10.65
CA THR A 60 -3.37 2.83 -11.59
C THR A 60 -4.04 4.17 -11.34
N ASN A 61 -5.09 4.19 -10.53
CA ASN A 61 -5.80 5.41 -10.15
C ASN A 61 -5.95 5.49 -8.63
N PHE A 62 -5.71 6.68 -8.09
CA PHE A 62 -5.75 6.97 -6.65
C PHE A 62 -6.47 8.28 -6.43
N VAL A 63 -7.56 8.23 -5.68
CA VAL A 63 -8.45 9.39 -5.43
C VAL A 63 -8.74 9.49 -3.95
N ASP A 64 -8.63 10.69 -3.39
CA ASP A 64 -9.10 10.98 -2.05
C ASP A 64 -10.64 11.00 -2.05
N THR A 65 -11.24 10.10 -1.29
CA THR A 65 -12.69 9.99 -1.17
C THR A 65 -13.33 11.18 -0.45
N GLY A 66 -12.56 11.96 0.32
CA GLY A 66 -13.07 13.16 1.00
C GLY A 66 -13.22 14.36 0.06
N THR A 67 -12.27 14.54 -0.85
CA THR A 67 -12.21 15.72 -1.75
C THR A 67 -12.51 15.41 -3.22
N ASN A 68 -12.52 14.13 -3.60
CA ASN A 68 -12.56 13.64 -4.98
C ASN A 68 -11.37 14.12 -5.85
N PHE A 69 -10.30 14.61 -5.22
CA PHE A 69 -9.08 14.96 -5.94
C PHE A 69 -8.16 13.76 -6.11
N SER A 70 -7.45 13.75 -7.24
CA SER A 70 -6.43 12.74 -7.50
C SER A 70 -5.28 12.88 -6.50
N VAL A 71 -4.81 11.75 -5.99
CA VAL A 71 -3.61 11.68 -5.15
C VAL A 71 -2.49 11.11 -6.02
N PRO A 72 -1.44 11.88 -6.34
CA PRO A 72 -0.36 11.38 -7.18
C PRO A 72 0.44 10.30 -6.45
N PHE A 73 0.64 9.17 -7.12
CA PHE A 73 1.50 8.06 -6.69
C PHE A 73 2.56 7.80 -7.76
N GLU A 74 3.73 7.37 -7.30
CA GLU A 74 4.79 6.85 -8.16
C GLU A 74 4.41 5.50 -8.76
N ALA A 75 5.05 5.15 -9.87
CA ALA A 75 5.01 3.78 -10.39
C ALA A 75 5.47 2.79 -9.30
N PRO A 76 4.85 1.60 -9.20
CA PRO A 76 5.18 0.68 -8.12
C PRO A 76 6.58 0.11 -8.27
N VAL A 77 7.24 -0.05 -7.13
CA VAL A 77 8.42 -0.90 -7.03
C VAL A 77 8.00 -2.31 -6.64
N VAL A 78 8.73 -3.30 -7.13
CA VAL A 78 8.49 -4.70 -6.79
C VAL A 78 9.40 -5.09 -5.63
N ILE A 79 8.80 -5.56 -4.54
CA ILE A 79 9.52 -6.03 -3.35
C ILE A 79 9.14 -7.48 -3.08
N SER A 80 10.13 -8.35 -2.88
CA SER A 80 9.91 -9.74 -2.48
C SER A 80 9.62 -9.79 -0.97
N VAL A 81 8.49 -10.37 -0.58
CA VAL A 81 8.03 -10.46 0.82
C VAL A 81 7.79 -11.92 1.18
N THR A 82 8.44 -12.39 2.24
CA THR A 82 8.30 -13.74 2.80
C THR A 82 7.43 -13.70 4.04
N ASN A 83 6.25 -14.31 3.93
CA ASN A 83 5.33 -14.36 5.07
C ASN A 83 5.85 -15.27 6.21
N PRO A 84 5.23 -15.24 7.40
CA PRO A 84 5.66 -16.05 8.55
C PRO A 84 5.62 -17.59 8.34
N TYR A 85 5.02 -18.06 7.24
CA TYR A 85 4.97 -19.47 6.85
C TYR A 85 6.08 -19.84 5.85
N GLY A 86 7.03 -18.93 5.57
CA GLY A 86 8.14 -19.15 4.66
C GLY A 86 7.77 -19.03 3.17
N VAL A 87 6.57 -18.54 2.85
CA VAL A 87 6.14 -18.37 1.45
C VAL A 87 6.54 -16.98 0.97
N THR A 88 7.46 -16.95 0.01
CA THR A 88 7.89 -15.72 -0.68
C THR A 88 6.93 -15.36 -1.81
N THR A 89 6.56 -14.09 -1.89
CA THR A 89 5.71 -13.54 -2.96
C THR A 89 6.14 -12.12 -3.29
N ASN A 90 6.12 -11.77 -4.57
CA ASN A 90 6.41 -10.40 -5.01
C ASN A 90 5.22 -9.48 -4.75
N TYR A 91 5.48 -8.27 -4.28
CA TYR A 91 4.50 -7.24 -3.98
C TYR A 91 4.77 -6.01 -4.83
N ASN A 92 3.72 -5.46 -5.44
CA ASN A 92 3.72 -4.12 -6.02
C ASN A 92 3.50 -3.12 -4.87
N CYS A 93 4.48 -2.25 -4.64
CA CYS A 93 4.44 -1.23 -3.60
C CYS A 93 4.40 0.16 -4.21
N HIS A 94 3.27 0.83 -4.04
CA HIS A 94 3.04 2.19 -4.49
C HIS A 94 3.30 3.17 -3.36
N ARG A 95 3.93 4.29 -3.68
CA ARG A 95 4.20 5.41 -2.76
C ARG A 95 3.56 6.68 -3.30
N SER A 96 2.96 7.48 -2.42
CA SER A 96 2.56 8.84 -2.82
C SER A 96 3.78 9.65 -3.30
N THR A 97 3.60 10.50 -4.31
CA THR A 97 4.68 11.34 -4.84
C THR A 97 5.16 12.35 -3.79
N ASN A 98 4.22 12.93 -3.05
CA ASN A 98 4.47 13.93 -2.02
C ASN A 98 4.24 13.37 -0.61
N PHE A 99 4.85 14.01 0.39
CA PHE A 99 4.47 13.78 1.77
C PHE A 99 3.02 14.21 2.00
N LEU A 100 2.25 13.36 2.68
CA LEU A 100 0.85 13.59 3.00
C LEU A 100 0.68 13.46 4.51
N GLY A 101 0.72 14.58 5.22
CA GLY A 101 0.67 14.61 6.68
C GLY A 101 -0.72 14.38 7.28
N GLY A 102 -1.77 14.73 6.54
CA GLY A 102 -3.16 14.59 6.97
C GLY A 102 -3.64 13.14 7.00
N ALA A 103 -4.74 12.92 7.72
CA ALA A 103 -5.54 11.71 7.56
C ALA A 103 -6.26 11.76 6.21
N ILE A 104 -6.32 10.64 5.50
CA ILE A 104 -6.86 10.58 4.14
C ILE A 104 -7.39 9.18 3.84
N ASN A 105 -8.46 9.11 3.04
CA ASN A 105 -9.06 7.85 2.60
C ASN A 105 -8.90 7.75 1.09
N ILE A 106 -8.02 6.87 0.63
CA ILE A 106 -7.64 6.77 -0.78
C ILE A 106 -8.37 5.60 -1.41
N ALA A 107 -9.31 5.88 -2.31
CA ALA A 107 -9.88 4.89 -3.22
C ALA A 107 -8.84 4.60 -4.30
N ALA A 108 -8.38 3.36 -4.37
CA ALA A 108 -7.43 2.90 -5.37
C ALA A 108 -8.07 1.86 -6.28
N SER A 109 -7.82 1.96 -7.59
CA SER A 109 -8.35 1.07 -8.62
C SER A 109 -7.35 0.77 -9.71
#